data_AF-A0A410W7I4-F1
#
_entry.id   AF-A0A410W7I4-F1
#
_cell.length_a   1.000
_cell.length_b   1.000
_cell.length_c   1.000
_cell.angle_alpha   90.00
_cell.angle_beta   90.00
_cell.angle_gamma   90.00
#
_symmetry.space_group_name_H-M   'P 1'
#
loop_
_entity.id
_entity.type
_entity.pdbx_description
1 polymer ?
#
loop_
_entity_poly.entity_id
_entity_poly.type
_entity_poly.pdbx_seq_one_letter_code
_entity_poly.pdbx_strand_id
1 'polypeptide(L)'
;MIQQTIRATERALGDEFHIRKYHEASTYTLTLAMYLTLIGCIAIAVLADNPWLSFIPLATVGIANSIGTSRMRKEIPVPVIPKPFSPAMRKHTVVTLILTFIWLLIFSWKLDGSSSFINGGIIGGIVGVVVVLLIAPVYNRKQHKRDTARIDAELED
;
A
#
# COMPACT_ATOMS: atom_id res chain seq x y z
N MET A 1 8.98 -23.67 0.17
CA MET A 1 9.48 -22.64 1.10
C MET A 1 8.34 -21.91 1.82
N ILE A 2 7.61 -20.97 1.18
CA ILE A 2 6.59 -20.13 1.87
C ILE A 2 5.50 -20.93 2.62
N GLN A 3 4.94 -21.98 2.02
CA GLN A 3 3.93 -22.82 2.69
C GLN A 3 4.49 -23.62 3.87
N GLN A 4 5.77 -23.99 3.84
CA GLN A 4 6.41 -24.67 4.98
C GLN A 4 6.60 -23.69 6.14
N THR A 5 6.92 -22.42 5.83
CA THR A 5 7.03 -21.36 6.85
C THR A 5 5.68 -21.08 7.50
N ILE A 6 4.60 -20.94 6.70
CA ILE A 6 3.25 -20.71 7.24
C ILE A 6 2.83 -21.85 8.18
N ARG A 7 2.96 -23.12 7.75
CA ARG A 7 2.62 -24.28 8.58
C ARG A 7 3.47 -24.39 9.85
N ALA A 8 4.75 -24.00 9.79
CA ALA A 8 5.60 -23.98 10.97
C ALA A 8 5.17 -22.88 11.96
N THR A 9 4.80 -21.70 11.46
CA THR A 9 4.29 -20.59 12.28
C THR A 9 2.94 -20.91 12.91
N GLU A 10 2.00 -21.49 12.17
CA GLU A 10 0.69 -21.92 12.69
C GLU A 10 0.84 -22.97 13.80
N ARG A 11 1.69 -23.97 13.58
CA ARG A 11 2.01 -24.99 14.61
C ARG A 11 2.66 -24.38 15.86
N ALA A 12 3.49 -23.36 15.69
CA ALA A 12 4.14 -22.68 16.81
C ALA A 12 3.18 -21.80 17.61
N LEU A 13 2.16 -21.23 16.97
CA LEU A 13 1.14 -20.39 17.61
C LEU A 13 0.09 -21.23 18.34
N GLY A 14 -0.28 -22.40 17.81
CA GLY A 14 -1.07 -23.44 18.48
C GLY A 14 -2.55 -23.10 18.77
N ASP A 15 -2.93 -21.82 18.78
CA ASP A 15 -4.27 -21.32 19.09
C ASP A 15 -4.67 -20.19 18.12
N GLU A 16 -5.97 -20.12 17.79
CA GLU A 16 -6.57 -19.07 16.99
C GLU A 16 -6.39 -17.68 17.61
N PHE A 17 -6.41 -17.57 18.94
CA PHE A 17 -6.14 -16.29 19.62
C PHE A 17 -4.72 -15.79 19.31
N HIS A 18 -3.72 -16.68 19.37
CA HIS A 18 -2.33 -16.35 19.06
C HIS A 18 -2.14 -16.03 17.57
N ILE A 19 -2.80 -16.77 16.68
CA ILE A 19 -2.81 -16.49 15.23
C ILE A 19 -3.37 -15.09 14.95
N ARG A 20 -4.50 -14.74 15.56
CA ARG A 20 -5.08 -13.39 15.43
C ARG A 20 -4.11 -12.31 15.93
N LYS A 21 -3.48 -12.51 17.09
CA LYS A 21 -2.50 -11.56 17.63
C LYS A 21 -1.26 -11.43 16.75
N TYR A 22 -0.82 -12.52 16.14
CA TYR A 22 0.25 -12.50 15.15
C TYR A 22 -0.14 -11.68 13.92
N HIS A 23 -1.36 -11.84 13.40
CA HIS A 23 -1.86 -11.03 12.29
C HIS A 23 -2.00 -9.54 12.65
N GLU A 24 -2.44 -9.21 13.87
CA GLU A 24 -2.48 -7.82 14.36
C GLU A 24 -1.08 -7.20 14.36
N ALA A 25 -0.08 -7.91 14.92
CA ALA A 25 1.31 -7.49 14.92
C ALA A 25 1.88 -7.35 13.50
N SER A 26 1.60 -8.32 12.62
CA SER A 26 2.03 -8.28 11.22
C SER A 26 1.41 -7.12 10.44
N THR A 27 0.16 -6.76 10.74
CA THR A 27 -0.51 -5.61 10.12
C THR A 27 0.13 -4.31 10.58
N TYR A 28 0.47 -4.22 11.87
CA TYR A 28 1.20 -3.08 12.42
C TYR A 28 2.59 -2.93 11.80
N THR A 29 3.36 -4.01 11.70
CA THR A 29 4.70 -3.97 11.08
C THR A 29 4.64 -3.64 9.60
N LEU A 30 3.67 -4.14 8.85
CA LEU A 30 3.46 -3.77 7.45
C LEU A 30 3.16 -2.28 7.29
N THR A 31 2.30 -1.74 8.17
CA THR A 31 1.96 -0.31 8.19
C THR A 31 3.21 0.53 8.48
N LEU A 32 4.00 0.13 9.47
CA LEU A 32 5.26 0.80 9.82
C LEU A 32 6.28 0.72 8.67
N ALA A 33 6.40 -0.45 8.04
CA ALA A 33 7.29 -0.65 6.89
C ALA A 33 6.90 0.27 5.71
N MET A 34 5.61 0.51 5.48
CA MET A 34 5.15 1.47 4.47
C MET A 34 5.59 2.90 4.79
N TYR A 35 5.50 3.34 6.06
CA TYR A 35 6.00 4.65 6.46
C TYR A 35 7.52 4.75 6.30
N LEU A 36 8.26 3.72 6.73
CA LEU A 36 9.71 3.67 6.56
C LEU A 36 10.11 3.65 5.08
N THR A 37 9.32 3.01 4.22
CA THR A 37 9.53 3.04 2.77
C THR A 37 9.40 4.46 2.24
N LEU A 38 8.35 5.20 2.61
CA LEU A 38 8.17 6.60 2.21
C LEU A 38 9.29 7.50 2.75
N ILE A 39 9.73 7.28 4.00
CA ILE A 39 10.90 7.97 4.57
C ILE A 39 12.17 7.65 3.77
N GLY A 40 12.33 6.39 3.35
CA GLY A 40 13.41 5.97 2.45
C GLY A 40 13.34 6.68 1.09
N CYS A 41 12.15 6.79 0.49
CA CYS A 41 11.97 7.56 -0.74
C CYS A 41 12.36 9.03 -0.55
N ILE A 42 11.96 9.65 0.57
CA ILE A 42 12.36 11.02 0.94
C ILE A 42 13.89 11.12 1.04
N ALA A 43 14.52 10.23 1.80
CA ALA A 43 15.97 10.25 2.00
C ALA A 43 16.73 10.10 0.67
N ILE A 44 16.30 9.19 -0.21
CA ILE A 44 16.89 9.01 -1.53
C ILE A 44 16.66 10.26 -2.41
N ALA A 45 15.47 10.85 -2.37
CA ALA A 45 15.19 12.08 -3.13
C ALA A 45 16.08 13.25 -2.71
N VAL A 46 16.40 13.35 -1.41
CA VAL A 46 17.33 14.37 -0.88
C VAL A 46 18.77 14.08 -1.27
N LEU A 47 19.23 12.84 -1.03
CA LEU A 47 20.66 12.49 -1.04
C LEU A 47 21.18 12.09 -2.42
N ALA A 48 20.35 11.50 -3.28
CA ALA A 48 20.80 11.03 -4.58
C ALA A 48 20.91 12.19 -5.59
N ASP A 49 21.90 12.12 -6.47
CA ASP A 49 22.02 13.07 -7.59
C ASP A 49 20.85 12.96 -8.55
N ASN A 50 20.37 11.73 -8.78
CA ASN A 50 19.19 11.45 -9.58
C ASN A 50 17.96 11.21 -8.68
N PRO A 51 17.01 12.17 -8.58
CA PRO A 51 15.85 12.05 -7.70
C PRO A 51 14.87 10.94 -8.15
N TRP A 52 14.94 10.47 -9.40
CA TRP A 52 14.11 9.36 -9.89
C TRP A 52 14.38 8.03 -9.17
N LEU A 53 15.56 7.87 -8.56
CA LEU A 53 15.89 6.69 -7.77
C LEU A 53 14.98 6.53 -6.53
N SER A 54 14.36 7.62 -6.07
CA SER A 54 13.41 7.59 -4.95
C SER A 54 12.13 6.81 -5.25
N PHE A 55 11.84 6.47 -6.51
CA PHE A 55 10.71 5.62 -6.88
C PHE A 55 10.98 4.13 -6.68
N ILE A 56 12.24 3.71 -6.59
CA ILE A 56 12.60 2.28 -6.50
C ILE A 56 11.95 1.61 -5.27
N PRO A 57 12.04 2.16 -4.04
CA PRO A 57 11.40 1.54 -2.87
C PRO A 57 9.87 1.47 -3.00
N LEU A 58 9.26 2.46 -3.66
CA LEU A 58 7.82 2.49 -3.88
C LEU A 58 7.39 1.44 -4.91
N ALA A 59 8.17 1.26 -5.99
CA ALA A 59 7.95 0.24 -7.00
C ALA A 59 8.10 -1.18 -6.43
N THR A 60 9.11 -1.44 -5.60
CA THR A 60 9.30 -2.76 -4.99
C THR A 60 8.15 -3.13 -4.06
N VAL A 61 7.69 -2.19 -3.22
CA VAL A 61 6.51 -2.41 -2.36
C VAL A 61 5.23 -2.59 -3.21
N GLY A 62 5.07 -1.84 -4.29
CA GLY A 62 3.95 -1.98 -5.21
C GLY A 62 3.88 -3.36 -5.86
N ILE A 63 5.01 -3.86 -6.35
CA ILE A 63 5.12 -5.20 -6.95
C ILE A 63 4.82 -6.29 -5.91
N ALA A 64 5.41 -6.19 -4.71
CA ALA A 64 5.19 -7.15 -3.63
C ALA A 64 3.70 -7.24 -3.24
N ASN A 65 3.04 -6.09 -3.07
CA ASN A 65 1.60 -6.03 -2.77
C ASN A 65 0.74 -6.61 -3.90
N SER A 66 1.10 -6.34 -5.16
CA SER A 66 0.38 -6.88 -6.32
C SER A 66 0.45 -8.41 -6.38
N ILE A 67 1.65 -8.98 -6.17
CA ILE A 67 1.86 -10.43 -6.10
C ILE A 67 1.07 -11.04 -4.93
N GLY A 68 1.17 -10.44 -3.74
CA GLY A 68 0.44 -10.90 -2.54
C GLY A 68 -1.07 -10.88 -2.75
N THR A 69 -1.59 -9.78 -3.31
CA THR A 69 -3.01 -9.63 -3.63
C THR A 69 -3.46 -10.64 -4.68
N SER A 70 -2.68 -10.83 -5.75
CA SER A 70 -3.00 -11.82 -6.79
C SER A 70 -3.05 -13.24 -6.25
N ARG A 71 -2.20 -13.58 -5.27
CA ARG A 71 -2.21 -14.89 -4.62
C ARG A 71 -3.43 -15.05 -3.72
N MET A 72 -3.68 -14.07 -2.85
CA MET A 72 -4.84 -14.04 -1.96
C MET A 72 -6.16 -14.20 -2.71
N ARG A 73 -6.29 -13.50 -3.85
CA ARG A 73 -7.48 -13.51 -4.70
C ARG A 73 -7.82 -14.85 -5.33
N LYS A 74 -6.93 -15.84 -5.27
CA LYS A 74 -7.24 -17.21 -5.71
C LYS A 74 -8.09 -17.96 -4.68
N GLU A 75 -7.90 -17.66 -3.41
CA GLU A 75 -8.48 -18.43 -2.30
C GLU A 75 -9.60 -17.66 -1.59
N ILE A 76 -9.50 -16.33 -1.53
CA ILE A 76 -10.50 -15.47 -0.87
C ILE A 76 -10.76 -14.20 -1.68
N PRO A 77 -11.95 -13.58 -1.57
CA PRO A 77 -12.23 -12.33 -2.25
C PRO A 77 -11.44 -11.16 -1.63
N VAL A 78 -11.08 -10.15 -2.45
CA VAL A 78 -10.36 -8.95 -1.95
C VAL A 78 -11.11 -8.32 -0.79
N PRO A 79 -10.48 -8.01 0.35
CA PRO A 79 -11.16 -7.39 1.47
C PRO A 79 -11.69 -5.99 1.08
N VAL A 80 -12.92 -5.69 1.50
CA VAL A 80 -13.50 -4.37 1.29
C VAL A 80 -12.84 -3.40 2.27
N ILE A 81 -11.88 -2.62 1.76
CA ILE A 81 -11.18 -1.63 2.56
C ILE A 81 -12.17 -0.54 3.02
N PRO A 82 -12.19 -0.18 4.32
CA PRO A 82 -13.01 0.93 4.80
C PRO A 82 -12.63 2.24 4.11
N LYS A 83 -13.55 3.21 4.11
CA LYS A 83 -13.31 4.51 3.48
C LYS A 83 -12.01 5.13 4.04
N PRO A 84 -11.16 5.75 3.19
CA PRO A 84 -9.85 6.26 3.60
C PRO A 84 -9.91 7.25 4.78
N PHE A 85 -11.00 8.03 4.90
CA PHE A 85 -11.22 8.97 5.99
C PHE A 85 -12.15 8.47 7.09
N SER A 86 -12.45 7.16 7.13
CA SER A 86 -13.15 6.55 8.26
C SER A 86 -12.34 6.72 9.55
N PRO A 87 -12.96 6.79 10.75
CA PRO A 87 -12.23 6.94 12.02
C PRO A 87 -11.09 5.93 12.21
N ALA A 88 -11.27 4.70 11.70
CA ALA A 88 -10.27 3.63 11.76
C ALA A 88 -9.06 3.86 10.84
N MET A 89 -9.25 4.48 9.67
CA MET A 89 -8.18 4.68 8.68
C MET A 89 -7.63 6.10 8.62
N ARG A 90 -8.35 7.09 9.17
CA ARG A 90 -8.01 8.50 9.04
C ARG A 90 -6.57 8.82 9.45
N LYS A 91 -6.11 8.28 10.58
CA LYS A 91 -4.72 8.51 11.04
C LYS A 91 -3.70 7.98 10.03
N HIS A 92 -3.89 6.75 9.57
CA HIS A 92 -3.00 6.13 8.58
C HIS A 92 -3.01 6.90 7.25
N THR A 93 -4.18 7.25 6.74
CA THR A 93 -4.34 8.02 5.51
C THR A 93 -3.66 9.38 5.61
N VAL A 94 -3.86 10.12 6.72
CA VAL A 94 -3.26 11.44 6.91
C VAL A 94 -1.73 11.36 6.98
N VAL A 95 -1.16 10.42 7.74
CA VAL A 95 0.30 10.26 7.82
C VAL A 95 0.88 9.90 6.46
N THR A 96 0.27 8.97 5.73
CA THR A 96 0.68 8.56 4.39
C THR A 96 0.64 9.74 3.41
N LEU A 97 -0.43 10.55 3.46
CA LEU A 97 -0.57 11.76 2.65
C LEU A 97 0.53 12.77 2.94
N ILE A 98 0.81 13.05 4.21
CA ILE A 98 1.85 14.01 4.62
C ILE A 98 3.22 13.54 4.11
N LEU A 99 3.58 12.27 4.33
CA LEU A 99 4.86 11.73 3.87
C LEU A 99 4.98 11.75 2.35
N THR A 100 3.91 11.39 1.63
CA THR A 100 3.88 11.43 0.16
C THR A 100 4.03 12.87 -0.35
N PHE A 101 3.38 13.83 0.31
CA PHE A 101 3.48 15.24 -0.03
C PHE A 101 4.90 15.79 0.16
N ILE A 102 5.53 15.49 1.31
CA ILE A 102 6.93 15.87 1.58
C ILE A 102 7.86 15.28 0.52
N TRP A 103 7.67 14.00 0.19
CA TRP A 103 8.46 13.33 -0.85
C TRP A 103 8.31 14.01 -2.22
N LEU A 104 7.07 14.28 -2.66
CA LEU A 104 6.82 14.94 -3.95
C LEU A 104 7.35 16.38 -3.98
N LEU A 105 7.30 17.11 -2.87
CA LEU A 105 7.89 18.44 -2.75
C LEU A 105 9.40 18.40 -2.99
N ILE A 106 10.12 17.52 -2.28
CA ILE A 106 11.56 17.36 -2.40
C ILE A 106 11.93 16.89 -3.82
N PHE A 107 11.21 15.90 -4.35
CA PHE A 107 11.40 15.40 -5.69
C PHE A 107 11.24 16.50 -6.75
N SER A 108 10.18 17.31 -6.64
CA SER A 108 9.93 18.41 -7.57
C SER A 108 11.00 19.50 -7.47
N TRP A 109 11.44 19.83 -6.26
CA TRP A 109 12.49 20.82 -6.03
C TRP A 109 13.85 20.40 -6.61
N LYS A 110 14.19 19.11 -6.52
CA LYS A 110 15.43 18.54 -7.08
C LYS A 110 15.44 18.45 -8.60
N LEU A 111 14.26 18.31 -9.23
CA LEU A 111 14.16 18.10 -10.68
C LEU A 111 14.40 19.36 -11.49
N ASP A 112 13.86 20.49 -11.04
CA ASP A 112 14.16 21.78 -11.65
C ASP A 112 13.75 22.87 -10.66
N GLY A 113 14.70 23.69 -10.22
CA GLY A 113 14.46 24.80 -9.28
C GLY A 113 13.57 25.91 -9.86
N SER A 114 13.02 25.70 -11.06
CA SER A 114 12.09 26.61 -11.73
C SER A 114 10.69 26.48 -11.14
N SER A 115 10.13 27.62 -10.72
CA SER A 115 8.82 27.72 -10.06
C SER A 115 7.65 27.14 -10.87
N SER A 116 7.79 27.02 -12.20
CA SER A 116 6.75 26.45 -13.07
C SER A 116 6.62 24.92 -12.94
N PHE A 117 7.74 24.20 -12.77
CA PHE A 117 7.71 22.75 -12.59
C PHE A 117 7.31 22.36 -11.16
N ILE A 118 7.71 23.16 -10.17
CA ILE A 118 7.26 23.02 -8.78
C ILE A 118 5.74 23.09 -8.70
N ASN A 119 5.11 24.09 -9.34
CA ASN A 119 3.65 24.19 -9.37
C ASN A 119 2.99 23.04 -10.12
N GLY A 120 3.49 22.66 -11.31
CA GLY A 120 2.92 21.56 -12.10
C GLY A 120 3.08 20.17 -11.47
N GLY A 121 4.27 19.86 -10.93
CA GLY A 121 4.60 18.59 -10.30
C GLY A 121 3.89 18.38 -8.96
N ILE A 122 3.76 19.44 -8.16
CA ILE A 122 2.97 19.40 -6.92
C ILE A 122 1.48 19.23 -7.23
N ILE A 123 0.94 20.02 -8.16
CA ILE A 123 -0.49 19.93 -8.52
C ILE A 123 -0.79 18.55 -9.13
N GLY A 124 0.02 18.06 -10.06
CA GLY A 124 -0.13 16.75 -10.66
C GLY A 124 0.00 15.61 -9.63
N GLY A 125 0.96 15.72 -8.72
CA GLY A 125 1.15 14.75 -7.63
C GLY A 125 -0.01 14.72 -6.64
N ILE A 126 -0.50 15.88 -6.19
CA ILE A 126 -1.69 15.99 -5.33
C ILE A 126 -2.90 15.39 -6.05
N VAL A 127 -3.14 15.79 -7.30
CA VAL A 127 -4.28 15.29 -8.08
C VAL A 127 -4.21 13.77 -8.23
N GLY A 128 -3.03 13.21 -8.55
CA GLY A 128 -2.82 11.77 -8.65
C GLY A 128 -3.16 11.04 -7.34
N VAL A 129 -2.69 11.55 -6.21
CA VAL A 129 -2.96 10.97 -4.88
C VAL A 129 -4.46 11.05 -4.54
N VAL A 130 -5.11 12.19 -4.78
CA VAL A 130 -6.55 12.36 -4.55
C VAL A 130 -7.37 11.43 -5.42
N VAL A 131 -7.04 11.32 -6.71
CA VAL A 131 -7.71 10.41 -7.66
C VAL A 131 -7.59 8.96 -7.19
N VAL A 132 -6.40 8.52 -6.79
CA VAL A 132 -6.20 7.15 -6.26
C VAL A 132 -7.03 6.93 -5.00
N LEU A 133 -7.06 7.88 -4.06
CA LEU A 133 -7.85 7.75 -2.82
C LEU A 133 -9.35 7.67 -3.06
N LEU A 134 -9.87 8.33 -4.10
CA LEU A 134 -11.29 8.29 -4.45
C LEU A 134 -11.66 7.03 -5.23
N ILE A 135 -10.79 6.58 -6.15
CA ILE A 135 -11.07 5.45 -7.05
C ILE A 135 -10.80 4.11 -6.37
N ALA A 136 -9.74 4.00 -5.56
CA ALA A 136 -9.35 2.76 -4.89
C ALA A 136 -10.49 2.05 -4.15
N PRO A 137 -11.31 2.72 -3.31
CA PRO A 137 -12.42 2.04 -2.62
C PRO A 137 -13.51 1.54 -3.58
N VAL A 138 -13.77 2.26 -4.67
CA VAL A 138 -14.75 1.83 -5.68
C VAL A 138 -14.22 0.63 -6.46
N TYR A 139 -12.95 0.67 -6.86
CA TYR A 139 -12.27 -0.43 -7.54
C TYR A 139 -12.26 -1.69 -6.69
N ASN A 140 -11.86 -1.58 -5.42
CA ASN A 140 -11.81 -2.72 -4.49
C ASN A 140 -13.19 -3.34 -4.24
N ARG A 141 -14.27 -2.53 -4.17
CA ARG A 141 -15.64 -3.05 -4.06
C ARG A 141 -16.09 -3.80 -5.30
N LYS A 142 -15.78 -3.29 -6.49
CA LYS A 142 -16.07 -4.00 -7.75
C LYS A 142 -15.27 -5.30 -7.82
N GLN A 143 -14.00 -5.27 -7.43
CA GLN A 143 -13.15 -6.45 -7.42
C GLN A 143 -13.64 -7.51 -6.44
N HIS A 144 -14.03 -7.11 -5.23
CA HIS A 144 -14.62 -8.00 -4.23
C HIS A 144 -15.83 -8.74 -4.81
N LYS A 145 -16.80 -8.01 -5.40
CA LYS A 145 -17.98 -8.63 -6.03
C LYS A 145 -17.63 -9.63 -7.12
N ARG A 146 -16.63 -9.31 -7.96
CA ARG A 146 -16.17 -10.22 -9.03
C ARG A 146 -15.52 -11.47 -8.47
N ASP A 147 -14.69 -11.32 -7.44
CA ASP A 147 -13.99 -12.45 -6.83
C ASP A 147 -14.98 -13.35 -6.07
N THR A 148 -15.97 -12.77 -5.37
CA THR A 148 -17.05 -13.53 -4.73
C THR A 148 -17.84 -14.34 -5.76
N ALA A 149 -18.31 -13.71 -6.84
CA ALA A 149 -19.06 -14.41 -7.89
C ALA A 149 -18.25 -15.54 -8.56
N ARG A 150 -16.93 -15.39 -8.68
CA ARG A 150 -16.05 -16.46 -9.20
C ARG A 150 -15.97 -17.65 -8.24
N ILE A 151 -15.78 -17.37 -6.95
CA ILE A 151 -15.66 -18.40 -5.92
C ILE A 151 -16.99 -19.15 -5.75
N ASP A 152 -18.12 -18.42 -5.75
CA ASP A 152 -19.44 -19.04 -5.66
C ASP A 152 -19.71 -19.96 -6.87
N ALA A 153 -19.33 -19.54 -8.08
CA ALA A 153 -19.44 -20.38 -9.28
C ALA A 153 -18.55 -21.64 -9.23
N GLU A 154 -17.35 -21.57 -8.63
CA GLU A 154 -16.47 -22.72 -8.43
C GLU A 154 -16.99 -23.72 -7.35
N LEU A 155 -17.97 -23.31 -6.53
CA LEU A 155 -18.59 -24.16 -5.49
C LEU A 155 -19.92 -24.79 -5.92
N GLU A 156 -20.56 -24.25 -6.98
CA GLU A 156 -21.81 -24.78 -7.54
C GLU A 156 -21.59 -25.93 -8.54
N ASP A 157 -20.35 -26.11 -9.04
CA ASP A 157 -19.88 -27.22 -9.89
C ASP A 157 -19.25 -28.37 -9.06
#